data_AF-A0A8J5EVS6-F1
#
_entry.id   AF-A0A8J5EVS6-F1
#
_cell.length_a   1.000
_cell.length_b   1.000
_cell.length_c   1.000
_cell.angle_alpha   90.00
_cell.angle_beta   90.00
_cell.angle_gamma   90.00
#
_symmetry.space_group_name_H-M   'P 1'
#
loop_
_entity.id
_entity.type
_entity.pdbx_description
1 polymer ?
#
loop_
_entity_poly.entity_id
_entity_poly.type
_entity_poly.pdbx_seq_one_letter_code
_entity_poly.pdbx_strand_id
1 'polypeptide(L)'
;MVGRSVEKLQAVQLTKFDYRLTNTLDEELQKLRCRVNYHALRYTKPIVLLGQKLVKKMQAMSSHYIAVHLRFEADMLAFSGCYYGGGEKERNELGEIRKRWETLPDLTMDGEPSRGKCPLTPHEVGLMLRALGFANDTYLYVASGEIYGGEETLQPLKDLFPHFYTKEMLAGEDLQPFLPFSSRLAAIDYIVCDESDVLATNNNGNMAKILAGHRRYVGHKRTIRPNTKKLSSLFKARNEMGWELFSKKVKLAQRGFMGEPDEMRPGRGDFHEFPTSCICQKPDKLELAGFREKPGINKTLRKTTVLDVDKSGAKHQGILNHIKYPHILIP
;
A
#
# COMPACT_ATOMS: atom_id res chain seq x y z
N MET A 1 19.06 10.09 -28.53
CA MET A 1 20.48 10.13 -28.13
C MET A 1 21.06 8.74 -27.90
N VAL A 2 20.45 7.88 -27.07
CA VAL A 2 21.02 6.56 -26.74
C VAL A 2 21.23 5.65 -27.96
N GLY A 3 20.26 5.57 -28.89
CA GLY A 3 20.39 4.71 -30.08
C GLY A 3 21.63 4.98 -30.93
N ARG A 4 21.90 6.26 -31.26
CA ARG A 4 23.11 6.65 -32.03
C ARG A 4 24.41 6.45 -31.24
N SER A 5 24.36 6.54 -29.91
CA SER A 5 25.53 6.29 -29.06
C SER A 5 25.88 4.80 -29.00
N VAL A 6 24.89 3.90 -29.01
CA VAL A 6 25.09 2.45 -29.03
C VAL A 6 25.73 1.99 -30.34
N GLU A 7 25.28 2.53 -31.48
CA GLU A 7 25.85 2.24 -32.80
C GLU A 7 27.35 2.56 -32.90
N LYS A 8 27.82 3.58 -32.16
CA LYS A 8 29.20 4.06 -32.24
C LYS A 8 30.12 3.52 -31.14
N LEU A 9 29.59 3.26 -29.95
CA LEU A 9 30.39 2.93 -28.76
C LEU A 9 30.32 1.45 -28.35
N GLN A 10 29.47 0.64 -28.99
CA GLN A 10 29.21 -0.79 -28.70
C GLN A 10 28.64 -1.09 -27.30
N ALA A 11 29.00 -0.31 -26.28
CA ALA A 11 28.45 -0.32 -24.93
C ALA A 11 28.20 1.11 -24.44
N VAL A 12 27.09 1.32 -23.74
CA VAL A 12 26.73 2.62 -23.16
C VAL A 12 26.30 2.40 -21.72
N GLN A 13 26.96 3.08 -20.78
CA GLN A 13 26.53 3.12 -19.38
C GLN A 13 25.59 4.29 -19.15
N LEU A 14 24.35 3.99 -18.76
CA LEU A 14 23.37 5.02 -18.38
C LEU A 14 23.43 5.22 -16.87
N THR A 15 24.04 6.32 -16.42
CA THR A 15 24.00 6.73 -15.01
C THR A 15 22.69 7.47 -14.71
N LYS A 16 22.11 7.26 -13.51
CA LYS A 16 20.81 7.84 -13.07
C LYS A 16 19.63 7.51 -14.02
N PHE A 17 19.16 6.27 -13.94
CA PHE A 17 18.07 5.73 -14.77
C PHE A 17 16.66 5.93 -14.18
N ASP A 18 16.60 6.26 -12.89
CA ASP A 18 15.40 6.46 -12.08
C ASP A 18 14.37 7.43 -12.66
N TYR A 19 14.79 8.38 -13.51
CA TYR A 19 13.91 9.34 -14.19
C TYR A 19 13.71 9.10 -15.70
N ARG A 20 14.29 8.05 -16.27
CA ARG A 20 14.45 7.94 -17.74
C ARG A 20 13.45 7.00 -18.43
N LEU A 21 12.65 6.25 -17.68
CA LEU A 21 11.61 5.41 -18.26
C LEU A 21 10.30 6.19 -18.33
N THR A 22 9.82 6.41 -19.55
CA THR A 22 8.50 7.00 -19.76
C THR A 22 7.40 6.06 -19.29
N ASN A 23 6.38 6.62 -18.66
CA ASN A 23 5.13 5.91 -18.38
C ASN A 23 4.15 5.97 -19.56
N THR A 24 4.41 6.79 -20.59
CA THR A 24 3.66 6.80 -21.84
C THR A 24 4.30 5.83 -22.84
N LEU A 25 3.98 4.55 -22.67
CA LEU A 25 4.31 3.47 -23.60
C LEU A 25 3.04 3.01 -24.30
N ASP A 26 3.18 2.43 -25.50
CA ASP A 26 2.06 1.73 -26.16
C ASP A 26 1.57 0.54 -25.31
N GLU A 27 0.35 0.07 -25.61
CA GLU A 27 -0.32 -0.95 -24.81
C GLU A 27 0.47 -2.27 -24.75
N GLU A 28 1.09 -2.68 -25.85
CA GLU A 28 1.86 -3.93 -25.92
C GLU A 28 3.15 -3.85 -25.10
N LEU A 29 3.84 -2.71 -25.13
CA LEU A 29 4.99 -2.45 -24.27
C LEU A 29 4.59 -2.35 -22.80
N GLN A 30 3.42 -1.81 -22.48
CA GLN A 30 2.91 -1.84 -21.11
C GLN A 30 2.63 -3.28 -20.67
N LYS A 31 2.00 -4.12 -21.50
CA LYS A 31 1.77 -5.55 -21.21
C LYS A 31 3.10 -6.30 -21.02
N LEU A 32 4.11 -6.01 -21.84
CA LEU A 32 5.46 -6.54 -21.65
C LEU A 32 6.05 -6.10 -20.30
N ARG A 33 5.93 -4.81 -19.95
CA ARG A 33 6.34 -4.28 -18.65
C ARG A 33 5.65 -5.01 -17.49
N CYS A 34 4.37 -5.35 -17.61
CA CYS A 34 3.65 -6.18 -16.63
C CYS A 34 4.31 -7.55 -16.45
N ARG A 35 4.52 -8.27 -17.56
CA ARG A 35 5.13 -9.61 -17.55
C ARG A 35 6.53 -9.59 -16.94
N VAL A 36 7.33 -8.57 -17.27
CA VAL A 36 8.67 -8.42 -16.68
C VAL A 36 8.57 -8.18 -15.17
N ASN A 37 7.76 -7.21 -14.73
CA ASN A 37 7.67 -6.83 -13.31
C ASN A 37 7.11 -7.94 -12.42
N TYR A 38 6.13 -8.71 -12.90
CA TYR A 38 5.41 -9.67 -12.06
C TYR A 38 5.72 -11.15 -12.32
N HIS A 39 6.33 -11.51 -13.46
CA HIS A 39 6.67 -12.91 -13.78
C HIS A 39 8.17 -13.16 -13.91
N ALA A 40 8.90 -12.25 -14.57
CA ALA A 40 10.31 -12.45 -14.87
C ALA A 40 11.22 -12.12 -13.68
N LEU A 41 10.92 -11.03 -12.96
CA LEU A 41 11.64 -10.67 -11.74
C LEU A 41 11.27 -11.63 -10.61
N ARG A 42 12.22 -12.48 -10.21
CA ARG A 42 12.05 -13.46 -9.14
C ARG A 42 13.19 -13.35 -8.14
N TYR A 43 12.84 -13.49 -6.86
CA TYR A 43 13.84 -13.62 -5.81
C TYR A 43 14.61 -14.94 -5.92
N THR A 44 15.82 -14.96 -5.38
CA THR A 44 16.62 -16.18 -5.33
C THR A 44 15.97 -17.22 -4.43
N LYS A 45 16.24 -18.51 -4.71
CA LYS A 45 15.63 -19.63 -3.96
C LYS A 45 15.74 -19.49 -2.42
N PRO A 46 16.88 -19.09 -1.83
CA PRO A 46 16.97 -18.93 -0.37
C PRO A 46 15.97 -17.91 0.20
N ILE A 47 15.77 -16.77 -0.48
CA ILE A 47 14.82 -15.74 -0.06
C ILE A 47 13.39 -16.28 -0.16
N VAL A 48 13.06 -16.93 -1.28
CA VAL A 48 11.72 -17.52 -1.50
C VAL A 48 11.40 -18.58 -0.44
N LEU A 49 12.35 -19.48 -0.16
CA LEU A 49 12.16 -20.55 0.81
C LEU A 49 11.93 -20.00 2.22
N LEU A 50 12.74 -19.03 2.66
CA LEU A 50 12.56 -18.41 3.98
C LEU A 50 11.25 -17.62 4.04
N GLY A 51 10.96 -16.75 3.06
CA GLY A 51 9.71 -15.99 3.01
C GLY A 51 8.47 -16.90 3.08
N GLN A 52 8.43 -17.97 2.29
CA GLN A 52 7.34 -18.95 2.31
C GLN A 52 7.27 -19.73 3.63
N LYS A 53 8.41 -20.01 4.28
CA LYS A 53 8.42 -20.59 5.62
C LYS A 53 7.75 -19.66 6.64
N LEU A 54 8.01 -18.36 6.59
CA LEU A 54 7.40 -17.38 7.49
C LEU A 54 5.89 -17.23 7.22
N VAL A 55 5.47 -17.22 5.95
CA VAL A 55 4.05 -17.21 5.56
C VAL A 55 3.32 -18.42 6.16
N LYS A 56 3.88 -19.63 5.99
CA LYS A 56 3.29 -20.85 6.58
C LYS A 56 3.19 -20.80 8.09
N LYS A 57 4.17 -20.21 8.79
CA LYS A 57 4.09 -20.00 10.24
C LYS A 57 2.94 -19.07 10.62
N MET A 58 2.78 -17.93 9.92
CA MET A 58 1.67 -17.02 10.14
C MET A 58 0.31 -17.71 9.91
N GLN A 59 0.17 -18.43 8.80
CA GLN A 59 -1.05 -19.15 8.43
C GLN A 59 -1.37 -20.33 9.36
N ALA A 60 -0.35 -20.94 9.98
CA ALA A 60 -0.56 -21.98 10.99
C ALA A 60 -1.09 -21.42 12.31
N MET A 61 -0.76 -20.16 12.64
CA MET A 61 -1.25 -19.50 13.85
C MET A 61 -2.65 -18.91 13.68
N SER A 62 -2.97 -18.43 12.47
CA SER A 62 -4.30 -17.89 12.14
C SER A 62 -4.62 -18.10 10.67
N SER A 63 -5.89 -18.40 10.38
CA SER A 63 -6.42 -18.47 9.00
C SER A 63 -6.27 -17.16 8.23
N HIS A 64 -6.21 -16.02 8.94
CA HIS A 64 -6.03 -14.70 8.35
C HIS A 64 -5.04 -13.85 9.16
N TYR A 65 -4.23 -13.05 8.47
CA TYR A 65 -3.33 -12.08 9.11
C TYR A 65 -3.20 -10.80 8.30
N ILE A 66 -2.85 -9.72 9.00
CA ILE A 66 -2.56 -8.42 8.41
C ILE A 66 -1.06 -8.24 8.38
N ALA A 67 -0.51 -7.85 7.23
CA ALA A 67 0.84 -7.32 7.17
C ALA A 67 0.81 -5.80 7.35
N VAL A 68 1.68 -5.27 8.19
CA VAL A 68 1.89 -3.83 8.39
C VAL A 68 3.30 -3.48 7.97
N HIS A 69 3.43 -2.67 6.92
CA HIS A 69 4.72 -2.13 6.50
C HIS A 69 4.96 -0.77 7.17
N LEU A 70 5.93 -0.72 8.08
CA LEU A 70 6.33 0.47 8.81
C LEU A 70 7.65 1.01 8.24
N ARG A 71 7.56 2.07 7.45
CA ARG A 71 8.70 2.89 7.06
C ARG A 71 8.84 4.06 8.04
N PHE A 72 9.34 3.76 9.24
CA PHE A 72 9.53 4.71 10.35
C PHE A 72 10.99 4.76 10.82
N GLU A 73 11.93 4.65 9.87
CA GLU A 73 13.36 4.73 10.10
C GLU A 73 13.87 6.18 10.08
N ALA A 74 14.98 6.44 10.77
CA ALA A 74 15.49 7.80 10.98
C ALA A 74 15.71 8.59 9.69
N ASP A 75 16.16 7.94 8.61
CA ASP A 75 16.37 8.58 7.32
C ASP A 75 15.04 9.04 6.68
N MET A 76 13.99 8.22 6.78
CA MET A 76 12.65 8.59 6.30
C MET A 76 12.07 9.75 7.11
N LEU A 77 12.26 9.74 8.43
CA LEU A 77 11.74 10.80 9.30
C LEU A 77 12.47 12.12 9.04
N ALA A 78 13.81 12.09 8.98
CA ALA A 78 14.64 13.24 8.62
C ALA A 78 14.28 13.82 7.24
N PHE A 79 14.07 12.95 6.24
CA PHE A 79 13.61 13.36 4.91
C PHE A 79 12.23 14.04 4.98
N SER A 80 11.30 13.48 5.75
CA SER A 80 9.94 14.02 5.89
C SER A 80 9.91 15.38 6.60
N GLY A 81 10.86 15.65 7.50
CA GLY A 81 10.95 16.89 8.28
C GLY A 81 9.82 17.07 9.29
N CYS A 82 9.09 16.00 9.61
CA CYS A 82 7.98 16.03 10.55
C CYS A 82 8.49 15.88 11.99
N TYR A 83 7.81 16.53 12.93
CA TYR A 83 8.08 16.41 14.36
C TYR A 83 7.14 15.40 15.01
N TYR A 84 7.69 14.45 15.76
CA TYR A 84 6.98 13.33 16.37
C TYR A 84 6.94 13.38 17.91
N GLY A 85 7.40 14.48 18.51
CA GLY A 85 7.25 14.73 19.95
C GLY A 85 8.48 14.40 20.81
N GLY A 86 9.60 14.02 20.22
CA GLY A 86 10.85 13.65 20.90
C GLY A 86 11.74 14.82 21.34
N GLY A 87 11.22 16.05 21.37
CA GLY A 87 11.91 17.22 21.90
C GLY A 87 13.11 17.69 21.06
N GLU A 88 14.04 18.38 21.72
CA GLU A 88 15.28 18.87 21.07
C GLU A 88 16.18 17.74 20.59
N LYS A 89 16.19 16.61 21.30
CA LYS A 89 16.93 15.42 20.89
C LYS A 89 16.54 14.96 19.49
N GLU A 90 15.23 14.78 19.25
CA GLU A 90 14.71 14.40 17.92
C GLU A 90 15.09 15.45 16.86
N ARG A 91 14.90 16.74 17.17
CA ARG A 91 15.19 17.83 16.23
C ARG A 91 16.65 17.85 15.81
N ASN A 92 17.57 17.64 16.76
CA ASN A 92 19.00 17.63 16.50
C ASN A 92 19.40 16.38 15.71
N GLU A 93 19.01 15.19 16.16
CA GLU A 93 19.36 13.92 15.50
C GLU A 93 18.84 13.86 14.05
N LEU A 94 17.55 14.12 13.85
CA LEU A 94 16.95 14.09 12.51
C LEU A 94 17.42 15.27 11.65
N GLY A 95 17.70 16.42 12.27
CA GLY A 95 18.28 17.59 11.62
C GLY A 95 19.65 17.29 11.01
N GLU A 96 20.53 16.61 11.74
CA GLU A 96 21.85 16.22 11.22
C GLU A 96 21.74 15.22 10.06
N ILE A 97 20.85 14.23 10.15
CA ILE A 97 20.62 13.28 9.05
C ILE A 97 20.07 14.00 7.81
N ARG A 98 19.18 14.99 8.00
CA ARG A 98 18.55 15.76 6.92
C ARG A 98 19.55 16.54 6.06
N LYS A 99 20.70 16.96 6.61
CA LYS A 99 21.75 17.67 5.86
C LYS A 99 22.30 16.89 4.67
N ARG A 100 22.07 15.56 4.61
CA ARG A 100 22.42 14.73 3.45
C ARG A 100 21.66 15.08 2.18
N TRP A 101 20.53 15.80 2.28
CA TRP A 101 19.73 16.21 1.13
C TRP A 101 19.82 17.72 0.92
N GLU A 102 20.80 18.15 0.13
CA GLU A 102 21.08 19.57 -0.18
C GLU A 102 19.92 20.30 -0.88
N THR A 103 19.03 19.57 -1.55
CA THR A 103 17.91 20.14 -2.33
C THR A 103 16.61 20.26 -1.54
N LEU A 104 16.56 19.79 -0.30
CA LEU A 104 15.37 19.93 0.53
C LEU A 104 15.29 21.35 1.09
N PRO A 105 14.10 21.96 1.13
CA PRO A 105 13.91 23.24 1.79
C PRO A 105 14.28 23.16 3.28
N ASP A 106 14.84 24.26 3.79
CA ASP A 106 15.02 24.47 5.23
C ASP A 106 13.67 24.40 5.94
N LEU A 107 13.66 23.75 7.10
CA LEU A 107 12.46 23.68 7.94
C LEU A 107 12.31 25.01 8.66
N THR A 108 11.12 25.61 8.59
CA THR A 108 10.77 26.74 9.46
C THR A 108 10.71 26.27 10.92
N MET A 109 11.07 27.15 11.87
CA MET A 109 11.08 26.85 13.31
C MET A 109 9.73 26.34 13.83
N ASP A 110 8.64 26.79 13.20
CA ASP A 110 7.25 26.42 13.52
C ASP A 110 6.76 25.14 12.83
N GLY A 111 7.63 24.44 12.09
CA GLY A 111 7.33 23.15 11.47
C GLY A 111 6.08 23.24 10.60
N GLU A 112 6.23 23.73 9.35
CA GLU A 112 5.13 23.63 8.39
C GLU A 112 4.54 22.21 8.45
N PRO A 113 3.22 22.05 8.69
CA PRO A 113 2.59 20.74 8.63
C PRO A 113 2.83 20.20 7.22
N SER A 114 3.78 19.28 7.11
CA SER A 114 4.14 18.68 5.83
C SER A 114 2.84 18.25 5.17
N ARG A 115 2.64 18.69 3.92
CA ARG A 115 1.40 18.59 3.13
C ARG A 115 0.90 17.14 2.96
N GLY A 116 0.52 16.47 4.04
CA GLY A 116 0.17 15.05 4.11
C GLY A 116 1.32 14.09 3.74
N LYS A 117 2.60 14.41 4.00
CA LYS A 117 3.71 13.51 3.64
C LYS A 117 4.38 12.81 4.83
N CYS A 118 4.02 13.15 6.06
CA CYS A 118 4.53 12.48 7.25
C CYS A 118 4.06 11.03 7.28
N PRO A 119 4.96 10.05 7.43
CA PRO A 119 4.59 8.72 7.87
C PRO A 119 3.76 8.79 9.17
N LEU A 120 2.76 7.93 9.29
CA LEU A 120 2.12 7.69 10.58
C LEU A 120 3.10 7.00 11.53
N THR A 121 3.00 7.32 12.81
CA THR A 121 3.67 6.56 13.88
C THR A 121 3.09 5.14 13.97
N PRO A 122 3.83 4.15 14.52
CA PRO A 122 3.29 2.82 14.75
C PRO A 122 1.99 2.83 15.57
N HIS A 123 1.89 3.71 16.58
CA HIS A 123 0.68 3.90 17.37
C HIS A 123 -0.49 4.40 16.52
N GLU A 124 -0.30 5.43 15.69
CA GLU A 124 -1.33 5.96 14.79
C GLU A 124 -1.80 4.92 13.77
N VAL A 125 -0.90 4.07 13.25
CA VAL A 125 -1.27 2.94 12.40
C VAL A 125 -2.17 1.97 13.18
N GLY A 126 -1.80 1.63 14.41
CA GLY A 126 -2.62 0.78 15.27
C GLY A 126 -4.01 1.38 15.50
N LEU A 127 -4.10 2.65 15.87
CA LEU A 127 -5.36 3.38 16.05
C LEU A 127 -6.20 3.40 14.77
N MET A 128 -5.58 3.59 13.60
CA MET A 128 -6.27 3.52 12.30
C MET A 128 -6.88 2.14 12.09
N LEU A 129 -6.12 1.06 12.30
CA LEU A 129 -6.60 -0.31 12.12
C LEU A 129 -7.75 -0.63 13.07
N ARG A 130 -7.60 -0.31 14.36
CA ARG A 130 -8.68 -0.47 15.35
C ARG A 130 -9.92 0.33 14.97
N ALA A 131 -9.75 1.57 14.50
CA ALA A 131 -10.84 2.41 14.04
C ALA A 131 -11.53 1.86 12.78
N LEU A 132 -10.82 1.15 11.90
CA LEU A 132 -11.38 0.50 10.71
C LEU A 132 -12.15 -0.79 11.05
N GLY A 133 -11.98 -1.33 12.26
CA GLY A 133 -12.74 -2.46 12.78
C GLY A 133 -11.93 -3.74 12.99
N PHE A 134 -10.60 -3.69 12.88
CA PHE A 134 -9.75 -4.81 13.26
C PHE A 134 -9.75 -4.99 14.78
N ALA A 135 -9.97 -6.22 15.24
CA ALA A 135 -10.04 -6.56 16.65
C ALA A 135 -8.64 -6.74 17.26
N ASN A 136 -8.53 -6.70 18.59
CA ASN A 136 -7.24 -6.85 19.29
C ASN A 136 -6.57 -8.21 19.03
N ASP A 137 -7.36 -9.26 18.85
CA ASP A 137 -6.91 -10.63 18.56
C ASP A 137 -6.48 -10.83 17.10
N THR A 138 -6.44 -9.76 16.29
CA THR A 138 -5.92 -9.84 14.92
C THR A 138 -4.42 -10.09 14.91
N TYR A 139 -3.98 -11.06 14.11
CA TYR A 139 -2.57 -11.39 13.92
C TYR A 139 -1.90 -10.40 12.98
N LEU A 140 -0.83 -9.75 13.45
CA LEU A 140 -0.04 -8.78 12.72
C LEU A 140 1.34 -9.34 12.40
N TYR A 141 1.69 -9.32 11.12
CA TYR A 141 3.07 -9.38 10.67
C TYR A 141 3.57 -7.96 10.44
N VAL A 142 4.65 -7.55 11.10
CA VAL A 142 5.21 -6.20 10.95
C VAL A 142 6.52 -6.25 10.18
N ALA A 143 6.49 -5.65 8.98
CA ALA A 143 7.63 -5.45 8.11
C ALA A 143 8.23 -4.07 8.36
N SER A 144 9.47 -4.02 8.86
CA SER A 144 10.20 -2.78 9.09
C SER A 144 11.71 -2.98 9.03
N GLY A 145 12.42 -1.88 8.73
CA GLY A 145 13.82 -1.73 9.09
C GLY A 145 13.98 -1.37 10.57
N GLU A 146 15.04 -0.63 10.88
CA GLU A 146 15.31 -0.09 12.21
C GLU A 146 14.36 1.07 12.53
N ILE A 147 13.37 0.81 13.40
CA ILE A 147 12.38 1.80 13.82
C ILE A 147 13.04 2.86 14.70
N TYR A 148 12.83 4.14 14.38
CA TYR A 148 13.29 5.25 15.20
C TYR A 148 12.60 5.23 16.58
N GLY A 149 13.41 5.31 17.65
CA GLY A 149 12.97 5.12 19.04
C GLY A 149 12.77 3.65 19.45
N GLY A 150 13.01 2.70 18.54
CA GLY A 150 13.06 1.27 18.85
C GLY A 150 11.78 0.70 19.45
N GLU A 151 11.95 -0.09 20.51
CA GLU A 151 10.85 -0.82 21.16
C GLU A 151 9.82 0.11 21.81
N GLU A 152 10.23 1.25 22.37
CA GLU A 152 9.32 2.23 22.98
C GLU A 152 8.31 2.76 21.95
N THR A 153 8.75 3.01 20.72
CA THR A 153 7.88 3.47 19.62
C THR A 153 6.93 2.36 19.14
N LEU A 154 7.33 1.09 19.23
CA LEU A 154 6.51 -0.05 18.83
C LEU A 154 5.51 -0.50 19.91
N GLN A 155 5.81 -0.25 21.19
CA GLN A 155 5.02 -0.73 22.31
C GLN A 155 3.51 -0.40 22.20
N PRO A 156 3.08 0.84 21.88
CA PRO A 156 1.66 1.14 21.77
C PRO A 156 0.96 0.36 20.65
N LEU A 157 1.67 -0.04 19.59
CA LEU A 157 1.11 -0.89 18.55
C LEU A 157 0.92 -2.33 19.05
N LYS A 158 1.87 -2.85 19.83
CA LYS A 158 1.78 -4.17 20.49
C LYS A 158 0.64 -4.21 21.51
N ASP A 159 0.42 -3.13 22.25
CA ASP A 159 -0.69 -3.03 23.21
C ASP A 159 -2.07 -3.11 22.51
N LEU A 160 -2.18 -2.54 21.30
CA LEU A 160 -3.40 -2.60 20.50
C LEU A 160 -3.62 -3.94 19.80
N PHE A 161 -2.53 -4.66 19.49
CA PHE A 161 -2.50 -5.93 18.78
C PHE A 161 -1.44 -6.88 19.37
N PRO A 162 -1.78 -7.66 20.41
CA PRO A 162 -0.82 -8.51 21.11
C PRO A 162 -0.23 -9.64 20.26
N HIS A 163 -0.94 -10.09 19.21
CA HIS A 163 -0.44 -11.07 18.24
C HIS A 163 0.47 -10.40 17.20
N PHE A 164 1.60 -9.88 17.67
CA PHE A 164 2.57 -9.11 16.90
C PHE A 164 3.79 -9.98 16.57
N TYR A 165 4.12 -10.09 15.27
CA TYR A 165 5.24 -10.90 14.79
C TYR A 165 6.09 -10.14 13.79
N THR A 166 7.40 -10.31 13.87
CA THR A 166 8.35 -9.79 12.87
C THR A 166 9.10 -10.94 12.20
N LYS A 167 9.84 -10.65 11.12
CA LYS A 167 10.74 -11.63 10.49
C LYS A 167 11.74 -12.23 11.47
N GLU A 168 12.28 -11.44 12.40
CA GLU A 168 13.25 -11.88 13.39
C GLU A 168 12.63 -12.93 14.33
N MET A 169 11.42 -12.65 14.85
CA MET A 169 10.69 -13.57 15.74
C MET A 169 10.33 -14.88 15.04
N LEU A 170 9.92 -14.81 13.78
CA LEU A 170 9.45 -15.98 13.03
C LEU A 170 10.60 -16.80 12.44
N ALA A 171 11.70 -16.17 12.02
CA ALA A 171 12.82 -16.86 11.39
C ALA A 171 13.82 -17.41 12.40
N GLY A 172 14.07 -16.72 13.51
CA GLY A 172 15.12 -17.09 14.46
C GLY A 172 16.48 -17.17 13.76
N GLU A 173 17.20 -18.28 13.96
CA GLU A 173 18.53 -18.50 13.40
C GLU A 173 18.56 -18.58 11.86
N ASP A 174 17.44 -18.96 11.23
CA ASP A 174 17.36 -19.03 9.76
C ASP A 174 17.59 -17.67 9.09
N LEU A 175 17.46 -16.57 9.83
CA LEU A 175 17.66 -15.21 9.31
C LEU A 175 19.15 -14.84 9.18
N GLN A 176 20.05 -15.52 9.90
CA GLN A 176 21.48 -15.18 9.98
C GLN A 176 22.15 -14.95 8.62
N PRO A 177 21.93 -15.77 7.57
CA PRO A 177 22.57 -15.57 6.27
C PRO A 177 22.13 -14.28 5.54
N PHE A 178 21.06 -13.65 5.99
CA PHE A 178 20.45 -12.47 5.37
C PHE A 178 20.74 -11.17 6.12
N LEU A 179 21.13 -11.23 7.40
CA LEU A 179 21.37 -10.05 8.25
C LEU A 179 22.31 -9.00 7.65
N PRO A 180 23.41 -9.36 6.95
CA PRO A 180 24.30 -8.37 6.35
C PRO A 180 23.69 -7.60 5.16
N PHE A 181 22.53 -8.01 4.66
CA PHE A 181 21.95 -7.50 3.41
C PHE A 181 20.53 -6.99 3.62
N SER A 182 20.38 -5.69 3.90
CA SER A 182 19.07 -5.04 4.09
C SER A 182 18.09 -5.28 2.94
N SER A 183 18.57 -5.31 1.69
CA SER A 183 17.75 -5.59 0.52
C SER A 183 17.18 -7.02 0.50
N ARG A 184 17.90 -8.00 1.05
CA ARG A 184 17.42 -9.39 1.15
C ARG A 184 16.40 -9.54 2.28
N LEU A 185 16.60 -8.84 3.40
CA LEU A 185 15.62 -8.77 4.49
C LEU A 185 14.31 -8.15 4.00
N ALA A 186 14.39 -7.03 3.28
CA ALA A 186 13.22 -6.40 2.66
C ALA A 186 12.51 -7.30 1.64
N ALA A 187 13.25 -8.15 0.92
CA ALA A 187 12.67 -9.13 0.01
C ALA A 187 11.91 -10.26 0.74
N ILE A 188 12.38 -10.67 1.93
CA ILE A 188 11.64 -11.60 2.78
C ILE A 188 10.35 -10.95 3.27
N ASP A 189 10.44 -9.72 3.78
CA ASP A 189 9.28 -8.92 4.19
C ASP A 189 8.27 -8.76 3.04
N TYR A 190 8.75 -8.52 1.81
CA TYR A 190 7.90 -8.42 0.63
C TYR A 190 7.03 -9.65 0.43
N ILE A 191 7.62 -10.86 0.51
CA ILE A 191 6.88 -12.12 0.33
C ILE A 191 5.79 -12.26 1.40
N VAL A 192 6.13 -12.03 2.67
CA VAL A 192 5.15 -12.18 3.75
C VAL A 192 4.04 -11.12 3.68
N CYS A 193 4.37 -9.90 3.26
CA CYS A 193 3.39 -8.84 3.02
C CYS A 193 2.45 -9.18 1.85
N ASP A 194 2.99 -9.69 0.75
CA ASP A 194 2.23 -10.02 -0.45
C ASP A 194 1.24 -11.17 -0.20
N GLU A 195 1.63 -12.13 0.64
CA GLU A 195 0.77 -13.27 0.97
C GLU A 195 -0.35 -12.95 1.98
N SER A 196 -0.23 -11.86 2.73
CA SER A 196 -1.23 -11.45 3.73
C SER A 196 -2.62 -11.14 3.13
N ASP A 197 -3.67 -11.28 3.94
CA ASP A 197 -5.05 -10.95 3.54
C ASP A 197 -5.24 -9.44 3.33
N VAL A 198 -4.64 -8.66 4.22
CA VAL A 198 -4.64 -7.20 4.19
C VAL A 198 -3.23 -6.69 4.41
N LEU A 199 -2.78 -5.79 3.53
CA LEU A 199 -1.58 -5.00 3.74
C LEU A 199 -2.00 -3.62 4.24
N ALA A 200 -1.39 -3.14 5.32
CA ALA A 200 -1.50 -1.76 5.77
C ALA A 200 -0.11 -1.10 5.77
N THR A 201 -0.05 0.20 5.50
CA THR A 201 1.21 0.93 5.47
C THR A 201 1.13 2.19 6.33
N ASN A 202 2.27 2.67 6.82
CA ASN A 202 2.34 3.96 7.53
C ASN A 202 2.62 5.15 6.61
N ASN A 203 3.10 4.89 5.39
CA ASN A 203 3.32 5.87 4.33
C ASN A 203 3.05 5.24 2.95
N ASN A 204 3.11 6.05 1.87
CA ASN A 204 3.02 5.55 0.49
C ASN A 204 4.40 5.54 -0.20
N GLY A 205 5.36 4.83 0.39
CA GLY A 205 6.71 4.65 -0.17
C GLY A 205 6.81 3.62 -1.30
N ASN A 206 8.02 3.38 -1.81
CA ASN A 206 8.24 2.50 -2.98
C ASN A 206 7.76 1.06 -2.74
N MET A 207 8.09 0.46 -1.59
CA MET A 207 7.65 -0.90 -1.27
C MET A 207 6.12 -1.01 -1.18
N ALA A 208 5.47 -0.02 -0.56
CA ALA A 208 4.02 0.07 -0.49
C ALA A 208 3.38 0.09 -1.89
N LYS A 209 3.92 0.90 -2.80
CA LYS A 209 3.46 0.97 -4.19
C LYS A 209 3.61 -0.34 -4.93
N ILE A 210 4.81 -0.94 -4.90
CA ILE A 210 5.10 -2.19 -5.62
C ILE A 210 4.19 -3.32 -5.11
N LEU A 211 4.04 -3.46 -3.78
CA LEU A 211 3.12 -4.44 -3.19
C LEU A 211 1.67 -4.16 -3.60
N ALA A 212 1.23 -2.89 -3.60
CA ALA A 212 -0.11 -2.54 -4.03
C ALA A 212 -0.39 -2.96 -5.48
N GLY A 213 0.56 -2.73 -6.41
CA GLY A 213 0.41 -3.16 -7.79
C GLY A 213 0.45 -4.68 -7.94
N HIS A 214 1.36 -5.37 -7.24
CA HIS A 214 1.45 -6.82 -7.29
C HIS A 214 0.17 -7.49 -6.77
N ARG A 215 -0.34 -7.02 -5.64
CA ARG A 215 -1.60 -7.46 -5.03
C ARG A 215 -2.83 -7.11 -5.87
N ARG A 216 -2.77 -6.14 -6.78
CA ARG A 216 -3.81 -5.90 -7.80
C ARG A 216 -3.69 -6.86 -8.98
N TYR A 217 -2.46 -7.22 -9.35
CA TYR A 217 -2.14 -8.00 -10.54
C TYR A 217 -2.43 -9.50 -10.38
N VAL A 218 -1.95 -10.13 -9.31
CA VAL A 218 -2.00 -11.61 -9.15
C VAL A 218 -3.37 -12.11 -8.67
N GLY A 219 -4.19 -11.22 -8.15
CA GLY A 219 -5.48 -11.53 -7.57
C GLY A 219 -5.75 -10.53 -6.46
N HIS A 220 -6.73 -9.66 -6.67
CA HIS A 220 -6.93 -8.48 -5.86
C HIS A 220 -6.97 -8.78 -4.35
N LYS A 221 -5.93 -8.36 -3.63
CA LYS A 221 -5.90 -8.33 -2.16
C LYS A 221 -5.87 -6.89 -1.65
N ARG A 222 -6.48 -6.66 -0.49
CA ARG A 222 -6.68 -5.30 0.05
C ARG A 222 -5.34 -4.68 0.50
N THR A 223 -5.11 -3.43 0.11
CA THR A 223 -3.94 -2.63 0.53
C THR A 223 -4.39 -1.27 1.05
N ILE A 224 -4.32 -1.08 2.36
CA ILE A 224 -4.72 0.13 3.08
C ILE A 224 -3.52 1.06 3.18
N ARG A 225 -3.61 2.20 2.50
CA ARG A 225 -2.62 3.29 2.62
C ARG A 225 -3.23 4.43 3.44
N PRO A 226 -2.46 5.20 4.22
CA PRO A 226 -3.04 6.23 5.06
C PRO A 226 -3.37 7.48 4.24
N ASN A 227 -4.57 8.04 4.43
CA ASN A 227 -4.91 9.40 4.04
C ASN A 227 -4.33 10.39 5.05
N THR A 228 -3.00 10.43 5.13
CA THR A 228 -2.19 11.23 6.05
C THR A 228 -2.69 12.67 6.20
N LYS A 229 -3.11 13.33 5.11
CA LYS A 229 -3.64 14.69 5.15
C LYS A 229 -4.87 14.83 6.03
N LYS A 230 -5.81 13.88 5.95
CA LYS A 230 -7.04 13.90 6.76
C LYS A 230 -6.85 13.26 8.13
N LEU A 231 -6.01 12.24 8.22
CA LEU A 231 -5.77 11.51 9.45
C LEU A 231 -4.93 12.30 10.46
N SER A 232 -3.95 13.09 10.01
CA SER A 232 -3.07 13.85 10.91
C SER A 232 -3.84 14.79 11.85
N SER A 233 -4.86 15.50 11.35
CA SER A 233 -5.70 16.37 12.20
C SER A 233 -6.58 15.56 13.16
N LEU A 234 -7.05 14.38 12.74
CA LEU A 234 -7.85 13.51 13.59
C LEU A 234 -7.05 12.90 14.73
N PHE A 235 -5.78 12.54 14.51
CA PHE A 235 -4.90 12.01 15.56
C PHE A 235 -4.53 13.09 16.58
N LYS A 236 -4.25 14.32 16.14
CA LYS A 236 -4.03 15.47 17.05
C LYS A 236 -5.22 15.71 17.97
N ALA A 237 -6.43 15.65 17.44
CA ALA A 237 -7.67 15.82 18.20
C ALA A 237 -8.20 14.52 18.84
N ARG A 238 -7.40 13.43 18.90
CA ARG A 238 -7.89 12.10 19.34
C ARG A 238 -8.46 12.13 20.75
N ASN A 239 -7.79 12.84 21.66
CA ASN A 239 -8.17 12.94 23.07
C ASN A 239 -9.34 13.90 23.32
N GLU A 240 -9.74 14.69 22.32
CA GLU A 240 -10.87 15.62 22.39
C GLU A 240 -12.20 14.94 22.00
N MET A 241 -12.18 13.66 21.61
CA MET A 241 -13.38 12.94 21.17
C MET A 241 -13.45 11.47 21.61
N GLY A 242 -14.67 11.00 21.87
CA GLY A 242 -14.94 9.60 22.16
C GLY A 242 -14.57 8.65 21.01
N TRP A 243 -14.33 7.37 21.33
CA TRP A 243 -13.90 6.35 20.37
C TRP A 243 -14.84 6.19 19.17
N GLU A 244 -16.16 6.15 19.41
CA GLU A 244 -17.16 5.98 18.34
C GLU A 244 -17.11 7.10 17.30
N LEU A 245 -16.98 8.35 17.77
CA LEU A 245 -16.87 9.50 16.88
C LEU A 245 -15.53 9.47 16.11
N PHE A 246 -14.44 9.11 16.79
CA PHE A 246 -13.14 8.96 16.17
C PHE A 246 -13.14 7.88 15.09
N SER A 247 -13.64 6.68 15.39
CA SER A 247 -13.75 5.56 14.44
C SER A 247 -14.57 5.96 13.21
N LYS A 248 -15.72 6.62 13.40
CA LYS A 248 -16.55 7.12 12.31
C LYS A 248 -15.79 8.12 11.43
N LYS A 249 -15.06 9.07 12.03
CA LYS A 249 -14.26 10.07 11.30
C LYS A 249 -13.10 9.44 10.54
N VAL A 250 -12.39 8.45 11.12
CA VAL A 250 -11.32 7.71 10.45
C VAL A 250 -11.86 6.95 9.24
N LYS A 251 -12.97 6.21 9.39
CA LYS A 251 -13.61 5.50 8.27
C LYS A 251 -13.99 6.45 7.13
N LEU A 252 -14.49 7.64 7.45
CA LEU A 252 -14.81 8.68 6.45
C LEU A 252 -13.55 9.25 5.79
N ALA A 253 -12.48 9.48 6.55
CA ALA A 253 -11.21 9.99 6.05
C ALA A 253 -10.51 8.98 5.11
N GLN A 254 -10.65 7.68 5.37
CA GLN A 254 -10.01 6.60 4.62
C GLN A 254 -10.73 6.17 3.34
N ARG A 255 -11.91 6.72 3.03
CA ARG A 255 -12.59 6.43 1.75
C ARG A 255 -11.67 6.77 0.57
N GLY A 256 -11.47 5.80 -0.34
CA GLY A 256 -10.57 5.93 -1.50
C GLY A 256 -9.09 5.67 -1.20
N PHE A 257 -8.77 5.14 -0.02
CA PHE A 257 -7.41 4.76 0.40
C PHE A 257 -7.39 3.32 0.97
N MET A 258 -8.45 2.56 0.70
CA MET A 258 -8.65 1.18 1.17
C MET A 258 -8.17 0.15 0.15
N GLY A 259 -7.56 0.58 -0.95
CA GLY A 259 -7.04 -0.29 -1.99
C GLY A 259 -8.13 -0.85 -2.88
N GLU A 260 -9.20 -0.08 -3.16
CA GLU A 260 -10.29 -0.60 -4.01
C GLU A 260 -9.80 -0.90 -5.44
N PRO A 261 -10.35 -1.90 -6.15
CA PRO A 261 -9.89 -2.28 -7.49
C PRO A 261 -9.87 -1.13 -8.49
N ASP A 262 -10.84 -0.23 -8.41
CA ASP A 262 -11.04 0.94 -9.28
C ASP A 262 -10.75 2.28 -8.57
N GLU A 263 -9.93 2.26 -7.52
CA GLU A 263 -9.52 3.44 -6.75
C GLU A 263 -8.90 4.54 -7.63
N MET A 264 -8.24 4.16 -8.72
CA MET A 264 -7.63 5.09 -9.68
C MET A 264 -8.19 4.88 -11.08
N ARG A 265 -8.38 6.00 -11.79
CA ARG A 265 -8.78 5.97 -13.20
C ARG A 265 -7.64 5.42 -14.07
N PRO A 266 -7.94 4.59 -15.09
CA PRO A 266 -6.93 4.15 -16.05
C PRO A 266 -6.11 5.31 -16.62
N GLY A 267 -4.79 5.11 -16.75
CA GLY A 267 -3.86 6.14 -17.22
C GLY A 267 -3.51 7.24 -16.22
N ARG A 268 -4.03 7.19 -14.98
CA ARG A 268 -3.59 8.05 -13.87
C ARG A 268 -2.98 7.23 -12.75
N GLY A 269 -1.93 7.75 -12.15
CA GLY A 269 -1.23 7.13 -11.03
C GLY A 269 0.10 6.52 -11.43
N ASP A 270 0.84 6.04 -10.43
CA ASP A 270 2.10 5.34 -10.61
C ASP A 270 1.85 3.94 -11.18
N PHE A 271 2.56 3.55 -12.25
CA PHE A 271 2.40 2.22 -12.87
C PHE A 271 2.60 1.09 -11.85
N HIS A 272 3.57 1.24 -10.95
CA HIS A 272 3.91 0.19 -9.99
C HIS A 272 2.84 0.02 -8.91
N GLU A 273 2.03 1.06 -8.66
CA GLU A 273 0.92 1.04 -7.70
C GLU A 273 -0.42 0.69 -8.37
N PHE A 274 -0.62 1.16 -9.61
CA PHE A 274 -1.86 0.99 -10.38
C PHE A 274 -1.56 0.44 -11.80
N PRO A 275 -1.23 -0.85 -11.92
CA PRO A 275 -0.87 -1.49 -13.18
C PRO A 275 -2.11 -1.77 -14.06
N THR A 276 -2.89 -0.74 -14.38
CA THR A 276 -4.20 -0.87 -15.06
C THR A 276 -4.12 -1.52 -16.44
N SER A 277 -3.01 -1.33 -17.17
CA SER A 277 -2.72 -2.02 -18.43
C SER A 277 -2.47 -3.53 -18.27
N CYS A 278 -2.18 -3.98 -17.05
CA CYS A 278 -1.88 -5.37 -16.73
C CYS A 278 -3.13 -6.17 -16.33
N ILE A 279 -4.25 -5.49 -16.07
CA ILE A 279 -5.46 -6.08 -15.49
C ILE A 279 -6.51 -6.21 -16.59
N CYS A 280 -7.01 -7.42 -16.82
CA CYS A 280 -8.07 -7.67 -17.78
C CYS A 280 -9.34 -6.89 -17.39
N GLN A 281 -9.88 -6.14 -18.33
CA GLN A 281 -11.19 -5.50 -18.16
C GLN A 281 -12.28 -6.54 -18.40
N LYS A 282 -13.35 -6.48 -17.59
CA LYS A 282 -14.55 -7.27 -17.91
C LYS A 282 -15.15 -6.74 -19.22
N PRO A 283 -15.60 -7.62 -20.14
CA PRO A 283 -16.15 -7.23 -21.43
C PRO A 283 -17.26 -6.19 -21.33
N ASP A 284 -18.07 -6.21 -20.27
CA ASP A 284 -19.21 -5.31 -20.05
C ASP A 284 -18.87 -3.82 -19.92
N LYS A 285 -17.58 -3.45 -19.82
CA LYS A 285 -17.13 -2.04 -19.75
C LYS A 285 -16.63 -1.47 -21.09
N LEU A 286 -16.48 -2.30 -22.13
CA LEU A 286 -16.10 -1.84 -23.47
C LEU A 286 -17.25 -1.09 -24.18
N GLU A 287 -18.51 -1.44 -23.90
CA GLU A 287 -19.66 -0.82 -24.57
C GLU A 287 -19.96 0.63 -24.13
N LEU A 288 -19.63 1.02 -22.89
CA LEU A 288 -19.89 2.39 -22.42
C LEU A 288 -18.84 3.44 -22.83
N ALA A 289 -17.67 3.01 -23.30
CA ALA A 289 -16.63 3.91 -23.79
C ALA A 289 -16.68 4.14 -25.32
N GLY A 290 -17.43 3.30 -26.05
CA GLY A 290 -17.37 3.20 -27.51
C GLY A 290 -18.45 3.95 -28.31
N PHE A 291 -19.57 4.36 -27.73
CA PHE A 291 -20.64 5.03 -28.48
C PHE A 291 -21.12 6.32 -27.80
N ARG A 292 -20.42 7.41 -28.08
CA ARG A 292 -21.03 8.76 -28.10
C ARG A 292 -21.18 9.21 -29.55
N GLU A 293 -21.90 8.44 -30.34
CA GLU A 293 -22.57 9.02 -31.51
C GLU A 293 -23.77 9.82 -31.01
N LYS A 294 -23.88 11.08 -31.42
CA LYS A 294 -25.08 11.88 -31.23
C LYS A 294 -26.06 11.50 -32.35
N PRO A 295 -27.29 11.06 -32.07
CA PRO A 295 -28.32 11.02 -33.09
C PRO A 295 -29.39 12.08 -32.81
N GLY A 296 -29.63 12.93 -33.80
CA GLY A 296 -30.82 13.74 -33.87
C GLY A 296 -32.08 12.88 -34.09
N ILE A 297 -33.14 13.29 -33.42
CA ILE A 297 -34.54 13.35 -33.86
C ILE A 297 -35.13 12.11 -34.58
N ASN A 298 -35.93 11.38 -33.79
CA ASN A 298 -37.17 10.65 -34.08
C ASN A 298 -37.20 9.60 -35.20
N LYS A 299 -37.50 8.35 -34.80
CA LYS A 299 -38.76 7.69 -35.18
C LYS A 299 -39.12 6.52 -34.24
N THR A 300 -40.41 6.51 -33.95
CA THR A 300 -41.25 5.68 -33.09
C THR A 300 -41.32 4.20 -33.52
N LEU A 301 -41.36 3.23 -32.59
CA LEU A 301 -42.45 2.24 -32.44
C LEU A 301 -42.23 1.22 -31.28
N ARG A 302 -43.18 1.23 -30.33
CA ARG A 302 -43.94 0.11 -29.71
C ARG A 302 -43.19 -1.16 -29.26
N LYS A 303 -43.08 -1.35 -27.94
CA LYS A 303 -43.94 -2.19 -27.05
C LYS A 303 -43.63 -3.69 -27.11
N THR A 304 -43.12 -4.25 -26.00
CA THR A 304 -43.84 -5.33 -25.28
C THR A 304 -43.42 -5.35 -23.80
N THR A 305 -44.44 -5.30 -22.95
CA THR A 305 -44.52 -5.63 -21.51
C THR A 305 -44.22 -7.13 -21.30
N VAL A 306 -44.03 -7.77 -20.13
CA VAL A 306 -44.54 -7.72 -18.74
C VAL A 306 -43.54 -8.63 -17.96
N LEU A 307 -43.13 -8.40 -16.71
CA LEU A 307 -43.78 -8.98 -15.51
C LEU A 307 -43.09 -8.50 -14.23
N ASP A 308 -43.92 -7.91 -13.37
CA ASP A 308 -43.71 -7.70 -11.94
C ASP A 308 -43.65 -9.03 -11.18
N VAL A 309 -42.82 -9.08 -10.13
CA VAL A 309 -43.22 -9.68 -8.85
C VAL A 309 -42.71 -8.78 -7.73
N ASP A 310 -43.67 -8.32 -6.94
CA ASP A 310 -43.55 -7.40 -5.82
C ASP A 310 -43.47 -8.16 -4.48
N LYS A 311 -43.02 -7.44 -3.45
CA LYS A 311 -43.27 -7.60 -2.00
C LYS A 311 -42.35 -8.45 -1.10
N SER A 312 -41.44 -7.69 -0.47
CA SER A 312 -41.40 -7.36 0.98
C SER A 312 -41.04 -8.42 2.03
N GLY A 313 -40.14 -8.04 2.94
CA GLY A 313 -40.04 -8.62 4.29
C GLY A 313 -38.68 -8.39 4.97
N ALA A 314 -38.60 -7.41 5.87
CA ALA A 314 -37.42 -7.07 6.66
C ALA A 314 -37.22 -8.00 7.88
N LYS A 315 -35.96 -8.25 8.29
CA LYS A 315 -35.42 -7.95 9.64
C LYS A 315 -33.96 -8.42 9.82
N HIS A 316 -33.31 -7.76 10.79
CA HIS A 316 -31.88 -7.75 11.14
C HIS A 316 -31.27 -9.11 11.52
N GLN A 317 -29.99 -9.34 11.16
CA GLN A 317 -28.90 -9.82 12.05
C GLN A 317 -27.57 -9.89 11.26
N GLY A 318 -26.43 -9.57 11.91
CA GLY A 318 -25.10 -10.13 11.57
C GLY A 318 -24.21 -9.34 10.60
N ILE A 319 -23.42 -8.40 11.12
CA ILE A 319 -22.28 -7.79 10.42
C ILE A 319 -21.09 -8.74 10.53
N LEU A 320 -20.95 -9.67 9.59
CA LEU A 320 -19.73 -10.42 9.24
C LEU A 320 -20.16 -11.50 8.24
N ASN A 321 -20.29 -11.14 6.96
CA ASN A 321 -20.05 -12.00 5.80
C ASN A 321 -20.51 -11.32 4.50
N HIS A 322 -19.75 -11.58 3.44
CA HIS A 322 -19.88 -11.09 2.05
C HIS A 322 -19.13 -9.79 1.71
N ILE A 323 -17.80 -9.86 1.73
CA ILE A 323 -17.04 -9.21 0.65
C ILE A 323 -16.99 -10.23 -0.51
N LYS A 324 -18.00 -10.19 -1.38
CA LYS A 324 -17.91 -10.84 -2.69
C LYS A 324 -17.01 -9.97 -3.55
N TYR A 325 -15.75 -10.34 -3.71
CA TYR A 325 -14.92 -9.75 -4.74
C TYR A 325 -15.48 -10.18 -6.10
N PRO A 326 -15.68 -9.26 -7.07
CA PRO A 326 -15.96 -9.68 -8.43
C PRO A 326 -14.77 -10.51 -8.91
N HIS A 327 -15.02 -11.73 -9.39
CA HIS A 327 -14.01 -12.54 -10.05
C HIS A 327 -13.33 -11.69 -11.14
N ILE A 328 -12.05 -11.36 -10.90
CA ILE A 328 -11.16 -10.75 -11.89
C ILE A 328 -10.58 -11.93 -12.65
N LEU A 329 -10.80 -11.95 -13.96
CA LEU A 329 -10.19 -12.95 -14.83
C LEU A 329 -8.69 -12.64 -14.90
N ILE A 330 -7.88 -13.62 -14.50
CA ILE A 330 -6.43 -13.65 -14.61
C ILE A 330 -6.11 -14.34 -15.96
N PRO A 331 -5.10 -13.90 -16.72
CA PRO A 331 -4.67 -14.58 -17.95
C PRO A 331 -4.18 -16.01 -17.72
#